data_AF-A0A098AUD6-F1
#
_entry.id   AF-A0A098AUD6-F1
#
_cell.length_a   1.000
_cell.length_b   1.000
_cell.length_c   1.000
_cell.angle_alpha   90.00
_cell.angle_beta   90.00
_cell.angle_gamma   90.00
#
_symmetry.space_group_name_H-M   'P 1'
#
loop_
_entity.id
_entity.type
_entity.pdbx_description
1 polymer ?
#
loop_
_entity_poly.entity_id
_entity_poly.type
_entity_poly.pdbx_seq_one_letter_code
_entity_poly.pdbx_strand_id
1 'polypeptide(L)'
;MDKETKLKRRIDENLVDYKAKTLKLDSQAIFGKAEEIAAYTQAHQYMTKNHRYEPGELDDLLLFQNPLEVISNKYYEEFRCAENVLELIVAGECDRQDGLADYPMAKKHGESER
;
A
#
# COMPACT_ATOMS: atom_id res chain seq x y z
N MET A 1 -24.88 13.89 12.87
CA MET A 1 -23.95 13.06 12.07
C MET A 1 -23.77 11.77 12.84
N ASP A 2 -24.04 10.62 12.23
CA ASP A 2 -23.80 9.31 12.84
C ASP A 2 -22.29 9.05 12.99
N LYS A 3 -21.93 8.03 13.81
CA LYS A 3 -20.54 7.72 14.14
C LYS A 3 -19.71 7.34 12.91
N GLU A 4 -20.29 6.59 11.97
CA GLU A 4 -19.60 6.15 10.76
C GLU A 4 -19.30 7.36 9.85
N THR A 5 -20.27 8.23 9.60
CA THR A 5 -20.06 9.46 8.84
C THR A 5 -19.00 10.36 9.51
N LYS A 6 -19.01 10.44 10.85
CA LYS A 6 -18.00 11.20 11.61
C LYS A 6 -16.60 10.62 11.44
N LEU A 7 -16.48 9.29 11.51
CA LEU A 7 -15.21 8.59 11.32
C LEU A 7 -14.68 8.77 9.89
N LYS A 8 -15.52 8.54 8.88
CA LYS A 8 -15.14 8.69 7.45
C LYS A 8 -14.67 10.12 7.15
N ARG A 9 -15.37 11.14 7.67
CA ARG A 9 -14.94 12.54 7.53
C ARG A 9 -13.57 12.78 8.15
N ARG A 10 -13.32 12.26 9.37
CA ARG A 10 -12.00 12.39 10.02
C ARG A 10 -10.90 11.71 9.21
N ILE A 11 -11.17 10.53 8.64
CA ILE A 11 -10.22 9.79 7.80
C ILE A 11 -9.91 10.58 6.51
N ASP A 12 -10.90 11.21 5.89
CA ASP A 12 -10.70 12.08 4.74
C ASP A 12 -9.82 13.29 5.09
N GLU A 13 -10.11 13.97 6.21
CA GLU A 13 -9.31 15.07 6.75
C GLU A 13 -7.86 14.63 7.03
N ASN A 14 -7.66 13.46 7.64
CA ASN A 14 -6.33 12.89 7.90
C ASN A 14 -5.54 12.64 6.60
N LEU A 15 -6.18 12.14 5.54
CA LEU A 15 -5.51 11.93 4.25
C LEU A 15 -5.14 13.28 3.59
N VAL A 16 -5.99 14.30 3.70
CA VAL A 16 -5.70 15.65 3.19
C VAL A 16 -4.47 16.23 3.89
N ASP A 17 -4.44 16.15 5.22
CA ASP A 17 -3.31 16.63 6.02
C ASP A 17 -2.01 15.88 5.69
N TYR A 18 -2.08 14.55 5.55
CA TYR A 18 -0.96 13.73 5.12
C TYR A 18 -0.41 14.18 3.76
N LYS A 19 -1.29 14.29 2.75
CA LYS A 19 -0.90 14.75 1.40
C LYS A 19 -0.28 16.15 1.45
N ALA A 20 -0.85 17.07 2.20
CA ALA A 20 -0.33 18.43 2.34
C ALA A 20 1.05 18.48 3.02
N LYS A 21 1.34 17.56 3.95
CA LYS A 21 2.68 17.41 4.54
C LYS A 21 3.66 16.78 3.56
N THR A 22 3.28 15.70 2.89
CA THR A 22 4.13 14.95 1.96
C THR A 22 4.51 15.80 0.73
N LEU A 23 3.59 16.60 0.20
CA LEU A 23 3.85 17.47 -0.95
C LEU A 23 4.76 18.67 -0.66
N LYS A 24 5.15 18.89 0.61
CA LYS A 24 6.18 19.88 0.98
C LYS A 24 7.60 19.33 0.90
N LEU A 25 7.75 18.02 0.73
CA LEU A 25 9.04 17.37 0.59
C LEU A 25 9.56 17.52 -0.84
N ASP A 26 10.86 17.37 -1.04
CA ASP A 26 11.44 17.30 -2.39
C ASP A 26 11.10 15.96 -3.06
N SER A 27 11.27 15.90 -4.39
CA SER A 27 10.94 14.72 -5.18
C SER A 27 11.63 13.44 -4.72
N GLN A 28 12.90 13.52 -4.30
CA GLN A 28 13.66 12.35 -3.86
C GLN A 28 13.12 11.83 -2.54
N ALA A 29 12.80 12.73 -1.61
CA ALA A 29 12.16 12.38 -0.35
C ALA A 29 10.76 11.79 -0.55
N ILE A 30 9.99 12.26 -1.53
CA ILE A 30 8.68 11.67 -1.89
C ILE A 30 8.85 10.24 -2.42
N PHE A 31 9.83 9.99 -3.30
CA PHE A 31 10.12 8.64 -3.78
C PHE A 31 10.52 7.69 -2.64
N GLY A 32 11.31 8.18 -1.67
CA GLY A 32 11.67 7.41 -0.47
C GLY A 32 10.47 7.05 0.42
N LYS A 33 9.33 7.71 0.24
CA LYS A 33 8.07 7.45 0.97
C LYS A 33 7.04 6.67 0.17
N ALA A 34 7.38 6.13 -1.01
CA ALA A 34 6.41 5.51 -1.91
C ALA A 34 5.56 4.41 -1.23
N GLU A 35 6.19 3.53 -0.45
CA GLU A 35 5.46 2.46 0.26
C GLU A 35 4.53 3.01 1.35
N GLU A 36 4.98 4.03 2.10
CA GLU A 36 4.16 4.71 3.11
C GLU A 36 2.95 5.40 2.44
N ILE A 37 3.16 6.07 1.31
CA ILE A 37 2.09 6.68 0.51
C ILE A 37 1.10 5.61 0.05
N ALA A 38 1.58 4.46 -0.42
CA ALA A 38 0.73 3.35 -0.82
C ALA A 38 -0.11 2.85 0.37
N ALA A 39 0.50 2.64 1.54
CA ALA A 39 -0.19 2.22 2.75
C ALA A 39 -1.29 3.21 3.20
N TYR A 40 -1.01 4.52 3.16
CA TYR A 40 -1.99 5.57 3.46
C TYR A 40 -3.18 5.55 2.49
N THR A 41 -2.91 5.40 1.19
CA THR A 41 -3.99 5.38 0.19
C THR A 41 -4.82 4.10 0.27
N GLN A 42 -4.21 2.96 0.54
CA GLN A 42 -4.91 1.68 0.64
C GLN A 42 -5.76 1.59 1.91
N ALA A 43 -5.22 2.01 3.05
CA ALA A 43 -5.98 2.10 4.30
C ALA A 43 -7.17 3.05 4.16
N HIS A 44 -6.96 4.24 3.58
CA HIS A 44 -8.05 5.20 3.34
C HIS A 44 -9.17 4.60 2.51
N GLN A 45 -8.84 3.98 1.36
CA GLN A 45 -9.84 3.35 0.49
C GLN A 45 -10.61 2.26 1.23
N TYR A 46 -9.91 1.39 1.95
CA TYR A 46 -10.53 0.30 2.68
C TYR A 46 -11.49 0.84 3.76
N MET A 47 -11.00 1.75 4.60
CA MET A 47 -11.75 2.29 5.74
C MET A 47 -12.93 3.18 5.33
N THR A 48 -12.91 3.80 4.15
CA THR A 48 -14.00 4.70 3.70
C THR A 48 -15.00 4.03 2.76
N LYS A 49 -14.58 3.04 1.96
CA LYS A 49 -15.41 2.46 0.89
C LYS A 49 -15.73 0.99 1.08
N ASN A 50 -14.79 0.20 1.61
CA ASN A 50 -14.90 -1.27 1.56
C ASN A 50 -15.33 -1.87 2.89
N HIS A 51 -14.89 -1.26 3.99
CA HIS A 51 -15.12 -1.80 5.32
C HIS A 51 -16.55 -1.50 5.81
N ARG A 52 -17.18 -2.50 6.43
CA ARG A 52 -18.48 -2.38 7.10
C ARG A 52 -18.23 -2.41 8.60
N TYR A 53 -18.43 -1.28 9.25
CA TYR A 53 -18.11 -1.14 10.66
C TYR A 53 -19.17 -1.76 11.58
N GLU A 54 -18.69 -2.44 12.60
CA GLU A 54 -19.49 -2.76 13.78
C GLU A 54 -19.55 -1.55 14.73
N PRO A 55 -20.63 -1.42 15.54
CA PRO A 55 -20.76 -0.29 16.46
C PRO A 55 -19.60 -0.13 17.44
N GLY A 56 -18.99 -1.24 17.90
CA GLY A 56 -17.84 -1.22 18.81
C GLY A 56 -16.57 -0.68 18.14
N GLU A 57 -16.30 -1.08 16.91
CA GLU A 57 -15.16 -0.58 16.13
C GLU A 57 -15.25 0.93 15.91
N LEU A 58 -16.45 1.45 15.68
CA LEU A 58 -16.66 2.90 15.55
C LEU A 58 -16.30 3.65 16.83
N ASP A 59 -16.64 3.08 18.00
CA ASP A 59 -16.31 3.69 19.28
C ASP A 59 -14.79 3.71 19.52
N ASP A 60 -14.12 2.60 19.26
CA ASP A 60 -12.67 2.48 19.43
C ASP A 60 -11.90 3.37 18.45
N LEU A 61 -12.25 3.35 17.16
CA LEU A 61 -11.56 4.13 16.14
C LEU A 61 -11.74 5.65 16.32
N LEU A 62 -12.87 6.07 16.88
CA LEU A 62 -13.12 7.49 17.17
C LEU A 62 -12.31 8.03 18.35
N LEU A 63 -11.67 7.16 19.15
CA LEU A 63 -10.73 7.58 20.21
C LEU A 63 -9.42 8.12 19.62
N PHE A 64 -9.02 7.68 18.42
CA PHE A 64 -7.80 8.16 17.79
C PHE A 64 -7.98 9.55 17.16
N GLN A 65 -6.97 10.39 17.35
CA GLN A 65 -6.89 11.69 16.66
C GLN A 65 -6.67 11.49 15.15
N ASN A 66 -5.85 10.51 14.78
CA ASN A 66 -5.53 10.14 13.42
C ASN A 66 -5.72 8.62 13.21
N PRO A 67 -6.97 8.13 13.13
CA PRO A 67 -7.23 6.71 12.90
C PRO A 67 -6.60 6.18 11.60
N LEU A 68 -6.46 7.02 10.57
CA LEU A 68 -5.83 6.63 9.32
C LEU A 68 -4.36 6.24 9.52
N GLU A 69 -3.59 7.07 10.23
CA GLU A 69 -2.17 6.78 10.52
C GLU A 69 -1.99 5.48 11.33
N VAL A 70 -2.86 5.22 12.30
CA VAL A 70 -2.81 4.00 13.11
C VAL A 70 -2.92 2.76 12.21
N ILE A 71 -3.93 2.74 11.34
CA ILE A 71 -4.17 1.60 10.44
C ILE A 71 -3.10 1.51 9.35
N SER A 72 -2.69 2.64 8.76
CA SER A 72 -1.65 2.67 7.74
C SER A 72 -0.30 2.19 8.25
N ASN A 73 0.10 2.58 9.46
CA ASN A 73 1.35 2.14 10.06
C ASN A 73 1.32 0.63 10.34
N LYS A 74 0.20 0.12 10.88
CA LYS A 74 0.06 -1.32 11.11
C LYS A 74 0.06 -2.12 9.81
N TYR A 75 -0.66 -1.65 8.80
CA TYR A 75 -0.65 -2.28 7.47
C TYR A 75 0.76 -2.28 6.87
N TYR A 76 1.48 -1.17 6.99
CA TYR A 76 2.84 -1.03 6.48
C TYR A 76 3.83 -1.98 7.18
N GLU A 77 3.76 -2.10 8.51
CA GLU A 77 4.57 -3.02 9.31
C GLU A 77 4.33 -4.48 8.89
N GLU A 78 3.06 -4.89 8.80
CA GLU A 78 2.69 -6.25 8.40
C GLU A 78 3.06 -6.56 6.95
N PHE A 79 2.87 -5.60 6.03
CA PHE A 79 3.22 -5.75 4.62
C PHE A 79 4.73 -5.90 4.41
N ARG A 80 5.56 -5.15 5.15
CA ARG A 80 7.02 -5.31 5.12
C ARG A 80 7.48 -6.67 5.66
N CYS A 81 6.80 -7.22 6.66
CA CYS A 81 7.09 -8.57 7.13
C CYS A 81 6.73 -9.66 6.10
N ALA A 82 5.89 -9.34 5.11
CA ALA A 82 5.51 -10.25 4.02
C ALA A 82 6.49 -10.24 2.83
N GLU A 83 7.72 -9.73 2.98
CA GLU A 83 8.77 -9.78 1.95
C GLU A 83 9.06 -11.20 1.41
N ASN A 84 8.71 -12.25 2.17
CA ASN A 84 8.71 -13.64 1.69
C ASN A 84 7.82 -13.88 0.46
N VAL A 85 6.78 -13.07 0.24
CA VAL A 85 5.91 -13.16 -0.93
C VAL A 85 6.66 -12.80 -2.22
N LEU A 86 7.56 -11.81 -2.17
CA LEU A 86 8.34 -11.43 -3.35
C LEU A 86 9.31 -12.55 -3.74
N GLU A 87 9.93 -13.21 -2.77
CA GLU A 87 10.77 -14.38 -3.02
C GLU A 87 9.98 -15.49 -3.72
N LEU A 88 8.77 -15.81 -3.24
CA LEU A 88 7.90 -16.82 -3.84
C LEU A 88 7.43 -16.42 -5.24
N ILE A 89 7.11 -15.15 -5.47
CA ILE A 89 6.74 -14.65 -6.81
C ILE A 89 7.92 -14.77 -7.77
N VAL A 90 9.11 -14.33 -7.35
CA VAL A 90 10.32 -14.42 -8.19
C VAL A 90 10.63 -15.87 -8.52
N ALA A 91 10.62 -16.76 -7.52
CA ALA A 91 10.83 -18.19 -7.74
C ALA A 91 9.78 -18.78 -8.70
N GLY A 92 8.50 -18.47 -8.50
CA GLY A 92 7.43 -18.94 -9.37
C GLY A 92 7.53 -18.44 -10.82
N GLU A 93 7.97 -17.21 -11.03
CA GLU A 93 8.21 -16.66 -12.37
C GLU A 93 9.49 -17.22 -13.01
N CYS A 94 10.52 -17.54 -12.23
CA CYS A 94 11.72 -18.23 -12.74
C CYS A 94 11.44 -19.69 -13.12
N ASP A 95 10.58 -20.38 -12.37
CA ASP A 95 10.20 -21.76 -12.64
C ASP A 95 9.24 -21.90 -13.84
N ARG A 96 8.58 -20.79 -14.24
CA ARG A 96 7.83 -20.73 -15.50
C ARG A 96 8.79 -20.70 -16.69
N GLN A 97 9.06 -21.87 -17.25
CA GLN A 97 9.75 -22.00 -18.54
C GLN A 97 8.84 -21.66 -19.75
N ASP A 98 7.53 -21.64 -19.55
CA ASP A 98 6.56 -21.32 -20.60
C ASP A 98 6.61 -19.84 -20.99
N GLY A 99 6.74 -19.57 -22.30
CA GLY A 99 6.75 -18.20 -22.84
C GLY A 99 8.10 -17.48 -22.79
N LEU A 100 9.18 -18.12 -22.33
CA LEU A 100 10.53 -17.52 -22.36
C LEU A 100 10.93 -17.06 -23.78
N ALA A 101 10.53 -17.81 -24.82
CA ALA A 101 10.80 -17.47 -26.22
C ALA A 101 10.07 -16.19 -26.71
N ASP A 102 9.03 -15.74 -26.00
CA ASP A 102 8.26 -14.54 -26.32
C ASP A 102 8.94 -13.27 -25.79
N TYR A 103 9.87 -13.39 -24.83
CA TYR A 103 10.61 -12.26 -24.30
C TYR A 103 11.74 -11.82 -25.27
N PRO A 104 11.84 -10.52 -25.61
CA PRO A 104 12.86 -10.02 -26.54
C PRO A 104 14.30 -10.34 -26.16
N MET A 105 14.58 -10.51 -24.87
CA MET A 105 15.92 -10.78 -24.34
C MET A 105 16.31 -12.27 -24.38
N ALA A 106 15.36 -13.20 -24.53
CA ALA A 106 15.66 -14.64 -24.61
C ALA A 106 16.37 -15.02 -25.92
N LYS A 107 16.06 -14.32 -27.02
CA LYS A 107 16.68 -14.56 -28.34
C LYS A 107 18.17 -14.20 -28.40
N LYS A 108 18.65 -13.30 -27.52
CA LYS A 108 20.06 -12.88 -27.48
C LYS A 108 20.97 -13.89 -26.77
N HIS A 109 20.40 -14.84 -26.01
CA HIS A 109 21.20 -15.78 -25.22
C HIS A 109 21.78 -16.94 -26.05
N GLY A 110 21.39 -17.07 -27.33
CA GLY A 110 21.87 -18.11 -28.24
C GLY A 110 22.86 -17.66 -29.32
N GLU A 111 23.23 -16.37 -29.38
CA GLU A 111 24.07 -15.83 -30.46
C GLU A 111 25.49 -15.40 -30.03
N SER A 112 25.87 -15.54 -28.76
CA SER A 112 27.22 -15.23 -28.29
C SER A 112 27.97 -16.51 -27.92
N GLU A 113 28.44 -17.27 -28.91
CA GLU A 113 29.57 -18.21 -28.81
C GLU A 113 29.91 -18.86 -30.18
N ARG A 114 30.20 -18.04 -31.19
CA ARG A 114 30.90 -18.48 -32.41
C ARG A 114 31.99 -17.49 -32.81
#